data_AF-A0A3D4BED1-F1
#
_entry.id   AF-A0A3D4BED1-F1
#
_cell.length_a   1.000
_cell.length_b   1.000
_cell.length_c   1.000
_cell.angle_alpha   90.00
_cell.angle_beta   90.00
_cell.angle_gamma   90.00
#
_symmetry.space_group_name_H-M   'P 1'
#
loop_
_entity.id
_entity.type
_entity.pdbx_description
1 polymer ?
#
loop_
_entity_poly.entity_id
_entity_poly.type
_entity_poly.pdbx_seq_one_letter_code
_entity_poly.pdbx_strand_id
1 'polypeptide(L)'
;GLLHGEAVAIGMVYAARIAERMKILNSAYVEQLIRLIERTDLPTHYGGLDIETIMATMRHDKKTVGGRLRFILPNRIGDVELRDDVPEEEIRAVMRDA
;
A
#
# COMPACT_ATOMS: atom_id res chain seq x y z
N GLY A 1 7.07 11.19 -14.46
CA GLY A 1 6.35 11.15 -13.17
C GLY A 1 5.05 10.44 -13.37
N LEU A 2 4.48 9.84 -12.32
CA LEU A 2 3.23 9.10 -12.40
C LEU A 2 2.03 10.03 -12.52
N LEU A 3 1.03 9.63 -13.30
CA LEU A 3 -0.30 10.20 -13.25
C LEU A 3 -0.94 9.87 -11.90
N HIS A 4 -1.89 10.69 -11.47
CA HIS A 4 -2.55 10.49 -10.16
C HIS A 4 -3.18 9.10 -10.04
N GLY A 5 -3.90 8.64 -11.08
CA GLY A 5 -4.53 7.32 -11.08
C GLY A 5 -3.53 6.16 -11.00
N GLU A 6 -2.37 6.29 -11.65
CA GLU A 6 -1.30 5.30 -11.60
C GLU A 6 -0.71 5.20 -10.19
N ALA A 7 -0.42 6.35 -9.57
CA ALA A 7 0.09 6.39 -8.20
C ALA A 7 -0.93 5.82 -7.19
N VAL A 8 -2.22 6.09 -7.38
CA VAL A 8 -3.30 5.51 -6.56
C VAL A 8 -3.38 4.00 -6.73
N ALA A 9 -3.31 3.50 -7.97
CA ALA A 9 -3.37 2.06 -8.26
C ALA A 9 -2.22 1.29 -7.58
N ILE A 10 -0.98 1.78 -7.70
CA ILE A 10 0.19 1.22 -7.02
C ILE A 10 -0.01 1.25 -5.50
N GLY A 11 -0.50 2.38 -4.97
CA GLY A 11 -0.78 2.52 -3.54
C GLY A 11 -1.84 1.53 -3.02
N MET A 12 -2.86 1.22 -3.82
CA MET A 12 -3.87 0.22 -3.48
C MET A 12 -3.27 -1.19 -3.39
N VAL A 13 -2.39 -1.56 -4.34
CA VAL A 13 -1.68 -2.83 -4.30
C VAL A 13 -0.79 -2.92 -3.07
N TYR A 14 -0.06 -1.85 -2.74
CA TYR A 14 0.82 -1.83 -1.57
C TYR A 14 0.01 -1.93 -0.26
N ALA A 15 -1.12 -1.23 -0.16
CA ALA A 15 -2.00 -1.33 0.99
C ALA A 15 -2.57 -2.75 1.17
N ALA A 16 -2.95 -3.43 0.08
CA ALA A 16 -3.45 -4.79 0.13
C ALA A 16 -2.36 -5.80 0.54
N ARG A 17 -1.14 -5.65 0.01
CA ARG A 17 0.02 -6.47 0.43
C ARG A 17 0.40 -6.23 1.90
N ILE A 18 0.32 -4.99 2.39
CA ILE A 18 0.53 -4.68 3.82
C ILE A 18 -0.56 -5.38 4.66
N ALA A 19 -1.82 -5.31 4.24
CA ALA A 19 -2.92 -5.98 4.94
C ALA A 19 -2.74 -7.50 4.99
N GLU A 20 -2.21 -8.11 3.92
CA GLU A 20 -1.86 -9.53 3.89
C GLU A 20 -0.75 -9.89 4.87
N ARG A 21 0.34 -9.13 4.90
CA ARG A 21 1.44 -9.36 5.85
C ARG A 21 0.99 -9.18 7.31
N MET A 22 0.09 -8.23 7.53
CA MET A 22 -0.58 -8.02 8.81
C MET A 22 -1.65 -9.08 9.14
N LYS A 23 -1.86 -10.09 8.27
CA LYS A 23 -2.88 -11.16 8.40
C LYS A 23 -4.33 -10.64 8.48
N ILE A 24 -4.58 -9.44 7.99
CA ILE A 24 -5.90 -8.79 7.93
C ILE A 24 -6.66 -9.27 6.68
N LEU A 25 -5.94 -9.45 5.57
CA LEU A 25 -6.49 -9.86 4.28
C LEU A 25 -5.83 -11.16 3.83
N ASN A 26 -6.57 -12.05 3.15
CA ASN A 26 -5.97 -13.25 2.57
C ASN A 26 -5.35 -12.98 1.19
N SER A 27 -4.43 -13.86 0.79
CA SER A 27 -3.73 -13.77 -0.51
C SER A 27 -4.68 -13.80 -1.70
N ALA A 28 -5.75 -14.60 -1.64
CA ALA A 28 -6.71 -14.71 -2.74
C ALA A 28 -7.38 -13.37 -3.07
N TYR A 29 -7.69 -12.55 -2.06
CA TYR A 29 -8.25 -11.21 -2.26
C TYR A 29 -7.23 -10.21 -2.78
N VAL A 30 -5.98 -10.26 -2.31
CA VAL A 30 -4.89 -9.42 -2.84
C VAL A 30 -4.71 -9.69 -4.33
N GLU A 31 -4.62 -10.96 -4.70
CA GLU A 31 -4.45 -11.39 -6.08
C GLU A 31 -5.66 -11.03 -6.96
N GLN A 32 -6.87 -11.08 -6.41
CA GLN A 32 -8.06 -10.62 -7.11
C GLN A 32 -8.03 -9.10 -7.37
N LEU A 33 -7.57 -8.30 -6.39
CA LEU A 33 -7.44 -6.85 -6.55
C LEU A 33 -6.40 -6.51 -7.63
N ILE A 34 -5.22 -7.14 -7.58
CA ILE A 34 -4.13 -6.91 -8.55
C ILE A 34 -4.62 -7.20 -9.97
N ARG A 35 -5.24 -8.37 -10.20
CA ARG A 35 -5.80 -8.71 -11.51
C ARG A 35 -6.86 -7.73 -12.01
N LEU A 36 -7.65 -7.14 -11.11
CA LEU A 36 -8.65 -6.14 -11.50
C LEU A 36 -7.99 -4.83 -11.95
N ILE A 37 -6.95 -4.38 -11.24
CA ILE A 37 -6.21 -3.17 -11.58
C ILE A 37 -5.48 -3.36 -12.93
N GLU A 38 -4.85 -4.51 -13.15
CA GLU A 38 -4.17 -4.82 -14.42
C GLU A 38 -5.13 -4.81 -15.61
N ARG A 39 -6.38 -5.25 -15.42
CA ARG A 39 -7.42 -5.18 -16.46
C ARG A 39 -7.86 -3.76 -16.83
N THR A 40 -7.46 -2.76 -16.05
CA THR A 40 -7.69 -1.34 -16.35
C THR A 40 -6.46 -0.67 -16.97
N ASP A 41 -5.45 -1.45 -17.36
CA ASP A 41 -4.17 -0.97 -17.88
C ASP A 41 -3.41 -0.04 -16.91
N LEU A 42 -3.71 -0.13 -15.61
CA LEU A 42 -3.03 0.62 -14.56
C LEU A 42 -1.84 -0.16 -14.00
N PRO A 43 -0.74 0.51 -13.65
CA PRO A 43 0.42 -0.14 -13.05
C PRO A 43 0.10 -0.65 -11.64
N THR A 44 0.65 -1.82 -11.33
CA THR A 44 0.54 -2.47 -10.01
C THR A 44 1.82 -2.42 -9.19
N HIS A 45 2.92 -1.96 -9.80
CA HIS A 45 4.24 -1.82 -9.19
C HIS A 45 5.00 -0.65 -9.81
N TYR A 46 6.06 -0.20 -9.14
CA TYR A 46 6.97 0.82 -9.68
C TYR A 46 8.40 0.59 -9.21
N GLY A 47 9.25 0.10 -10.12
CA GLY A 47 10.65 -0.28 -9.84
C GLY A 47 11.66 0.87 -9.76
N GLY A 48 11.20 2.13 -9.67
CA GLY A 48 12.07 3.32 -9.59
C GLY A 48 11.94 4.09 -8.27
N LEU A 49 11.35 3.49 -7.24
CA LEU A 49 11.10 4.13 -5.98
C LEU A 49 12.28 3.90 -5.03
N ASP A 50 12.95 4.99 -4.63
CA ASP A 50 13.83 4.94 -3.47
C ASP A 50 12.97 4.83 -2.20
N ILE A 51 13.04 3.66 -1.55
CA ILE A 51 12.28 3.33 -0.36
C ILE A 51 12.50 4.38 0.73
N GLU A 52 13.74 4.82 0.93
CA GLU A 52 14.05 5.78 1.99
C GLU A 52 13.46 7.17 1.69
N THR A 53 13.49 7.61 0.43
CA THR A 53 12.79 8.83 0.00
C THR A 53 11.28 8.73 0.22
N ILE A 54 10.64 7.60 -0.09
CA ILE A 54 9.20 7.42 0.17
C ILE A 54 8.93 7.47 1.67
N MET A 55 9.68 6.71 2.46
CA MET A 55 9.47 6.63 3.90
C MET A 55 9.65 8.00 4.55
N ALA A 56 10.66 8.77 4.15
CA ALA A 56 10.84 10.15 4.58
C ALA A 56 9.64 11.03 4.19
N THR A 57 9.19 10.94 2.94
CA THR A 57 8.03 11.70 2.44
C THR A 57 6.76 11.38 3.23
N MET A 58 6.49 10.09 3.48
CA MET A 58 5.33 9.64 4.25
C MET A 58 5.35 10.16 5.70
N ARG A 59 6.53 10.22 6.33
CA ARG A 59 6.67 10.77 7.70
C ARG A 59 6.36 12.26 7.78
N HIS A 60 6.67 13.02 6.73
CA HIS A 60 6.38 14.46 6.66
C HIS A 60 4.93 14.78 6.31
N ASP A 61 4.16 13.81 5.82
CA ASP A 61 2.73 13.97 5.54
C ASP A 61 1.94 14.17 6.85
N LYS A 62 0.92 15.04 6.81
CA LYS A 62 -0.02 15.34 7.91
C LYS A 62 -0.82 14.13 8.41
N LYS A 63 -0.68 12.96 7.78
CA LYS A 63 -1.25 11.69 8.24
C LYS A 63 -0.55 11.12 9.47
N THR A 64 0.58 11.65 9.91
CA THR A 64 1.20 11.28 11.19
C THR A 64 0.46 11.91 12.38
N VAL A 65 -0.10 11.08 13.27
CA VAL A 65 -0.58 11.53 14.59
C VAL A 65 0.34 10.88 15.63
N GLY A 66 1.03 11.69 16.42
CA GLY A 66 2.01 11.18 17.39
C GLY A 66 3.21 10.45 16.76
N GLY A 67 3.57 10.77 15.51
CA GLY A 67 4.71 10.17 14.81
C GLY A 67 4.44 8.81 14.17
N ARG A 68 3.20 8.30 14.21
CA ARG A 68 2.81 7.02 13.59
C ARG A 68 2.12 7.24 12.26
N LEU A 69 2.50 6.44 11.26
CA LEU A 69 1.89 6.47 9.93
C LEU A 69 0.50 5.83 9.97
N ARG A 70 -0.48 6.49 9.35
CA ARG A 70 -1.84 5.97 9.23
C ARG A 70 -2.08 5.38 7.85
N PHE A 71 -2.57 4.14 7.83
CA PHE A 71 -2.92 3.40 6.63
C PHE A 71 -4.41 3.08 6.60
N ILE A 72 -5.00 3.15 5.41
CA ILE A 72 -6.29 2.54 5.13
C ILE A 72 -5.97 1.16 4.57
N LEU A 73 -6.33 0.10 5.31
CA LEU A 73 -6.06 -1.28 4.93
C LEU A 73 -7.37 -1.99 4.59
N PRO A 74 -7.47 -2.65 3.42
CA PRO A 74 -8.64 -3.47 3.11
C PRO A 74 -8.68 -4.73 4.00
N ASN A 75 -9.87 -5.06 4.52
CA ASN A 75 -10.11 -6.29 5.30
C ASN A 75 -11.00 -7.30 4.54
N ARG A 76 -11.84 -6.83 3.61
CA ARG A 76 -12.62 -7.60 2.64
C ARG A 76 -13.05 -6.67 1.50
N ILE A 77 -13.65 -7.24 0.45
CA ILE A 77 -14.23 -6.44 -0.64
C ILE A 77 -15.31 -5.52 -0.07
N GLY A 78 -15.14 -4.22 -0.33
CA GLY A 78 -16.07 -3.17 0.09
C GLY A 78 -15.92 -2.69 1.53
N ASP A 79 -14.87 -3.11 2.25
CA ASP A 79 -14.63 -2.69 3.63
C ASP A 79 -13.13 -2.48 3.91
N VAL A 80 -12.85 -1.51 4.78
CA VAL A 80 -11.50 -1.04 5.09
C VAL A 80 -11.39 -0.59 6.54
N GLU A 81 -10.19 -0.67 7.09
CA GLU A 81 -9.87 -0.24 8.44
C GLU A 81 -8.77 0.83 8.43
N LEU A 82 -8.92 1.84 9.28
CA LEU A 82 -7.85 2.82 9.55
C LEU A 82 -6.93 2.23 10.63
N ARG A 83 -5.65 2.08 10.32
CA ARG A 83 -4.63 1.49 11.20
C ARG A 83 -3.46 2.46 11.36
N ASP A 84 -2.98 2.63 12.59
CA ASP A 84 -1.81 3.46 12.93
C ASP A 84 -0.69 2.66 13.62
N ASP A 85 -0.84 1.33 13.62
CA ASP A 85 0.04 0.35 14.24
C ASP A 85 0.74 -0.56 13.22
N VAL A 86 0.81 -0.12 11.95
CA VAL A 86 1.52 -0.85 10.89
C VAL A 86 3.03 -0.79 11.16
N PRO A 87 3.71 -1.93 11.39
CA PRO A 87 5.15 -1.96 11.60
C PRO A 87 5.90 -1.47 10.37
N GLU A 88 6.94 -0.67 10.59
CA GLU A 88 7.75 -0.11 9.52
C GLU A 88 8.46 -1.17 8.67
N GLU A 89 8.77 -2.31 9.28
CA GLU A 89 9.36 -3.47 8.61
C GLU A 89 8.43 -4.05 7.55
N GLU A 90 7.11 -4.10 7.80
CA GLU A 90 6.15 -4.64 6.84
C GLU A 90 5.96 -3.71 5.65
N ILE A 91 5.96 -2.38 5.91
CA ILE A 91 5.92 -1.36 4.86
C ILE A 91 7.14 -1.52 3.95
N ARG A 92 8.34 -1.57 4.54
CA ARG A 92 9.58 -1.74 3.77
C ARG A 92 9.61 -3.06 3.01
N ALA A 93 9.12 -4.14 3.60
CA ALA A 93 9.15 -5.44 2.95
C ALA A 93 8.24 -5.46 1.72
N VAL A 94 7.04 -4.88 1.80
CA VAL A 94 6.16 -4.71 0.62
C VAL A 94 6.83 -3.85 -0.46
N MET A 95 7.52 -2.79 -0.08
CA MET A 95 8.21 -1.92 -1.05
C MET A 95 9.44 -2.57 -1.71
N ARG A 96 10.05 -3.60 -1.08
CA ARG A 96 11.17 -4.36 -1.66
C ARG A 96 10.71 -5.48 -2.58
N ASP A 97 9.57 -6.09 -2.28
CA ASP A 97 9.01 -7.23 -3.02
C ASP A 97 8.24 -6.78 -4.29
N ALA A 98 8.17 -5.47 -4.54
CA ALA A 98 7.44 -4.84 -5.65
C ALA A 98 8.34 -4.41 -6.82
#